data_AF-A0A7Z9ERY7-F1
#
_entry.id   AF-A0A7Z9ERY7-F1
#
_cell.length_a   1.000
_cell.length_b   1.000
_cell.length_c   1.000
_cell.angle_alpha   90.00
_cell.angle_beta   90.00
_cell.angle_gamma   90.00
#
_symmetry.space_group_name_H-M   'P 1'
#
loop_
_entity.id
_entity.type
_entity.pdbx_description
1 polymer ?
#
loop_
_entity_poly.entity_id
_entity_poly.type
_entity_poly.pdbx_seq_one_letter_code
_entity_poly.pdbx_strand_id
1 'polypeptide(L)' 'MEKRTFIGMVEAGEPLIQQAFDAMREYHQAQDNCAPPEEVERLRLLAESLFQAVSDYQLRVIAKLRGKALPPLH' A
#
# COMPACT_ATOMS: atom_id res chain seq x y z
N MET A 1 11.88 21.28 -4.71
CA MET A 1 10.63 20.70 -5.21
C MET A 1 9.51 21.70 -4.94
N GLU A 2 8.63 21.97 -5.90
CA GLU A 2 7.49 22.87 -5.67
C GLU A 2 6.41 22.20 -4.82
N LYS A 3 5.72 22.98 -3.98
CA LYS A 3 4.63 22.50 -3.10
C LYS A 3 3.54 21.74 -3.87
N ARG A 4 3.23 22.18 -5.10
CA ARG A 4 2.24 21.55 -6.00
C ARG A 4 2.68 20.16 -6.46
N THR A 5 3.97 19.98 -6.74
CA THR A 5 4.53 18.66 -7.12
C THR A 5 4.44 17.66 -5.97
N PHE A 6 4.64 18.11 -4.73
CA PHE A 6 4.50 17.24 -3.56
C PHE A 6 3.06 16.77 -3.35
N ILE A 7 2.10 17.70 -3.39
CA ILE A 7 0.67 17.38 -3.25
C ILE A 7 0.25 16.35 -4.31
N GLY A 8 0.62 16.57 -5.58
CA GLY A 8 0.32 15.59 -6.64
C GLY A 8 0.99 14.23 -6.45
N MET A 9 2.16 14.16 -5.82
CA MET A 9 2.82 12.89 -5.46
C MET A 9 2.19 12.21 -4.25
N VAL A 10 1.50 12.93 -3.37
CA VAL A 10 0.75 12.31 -2.27
C VAL A 10 -0.59 11.79 -2.80
N GLU A 11 -1.30 12.61 -3.58
CA GLU A 11 -2.58 12.26 -4.21
C GLU A 11 -2.45 11.04 -5.13
N ALA A 12 -1.35 10.92 -5.87
CA ALA A 12 -1.09 9.75 -6.71
C ALA A 12 -0.91 8.42 -5.91
N GLY A 13 -0.65 8.49 -4.60
CA GLY A 13 -0.60 7.33 -3.72
C GLY A 13 -1.96 6.92 -3.13
N GLU A 14 -2.97 7.79 -3.21
CA GLU A 14 -4.30 7.54 -2.62
C GLU A 14 -4.98 6.27 -3.17
N PRO A 15 -4.94 5.97 -4.49
CA PRO A 15 -5.52 4.73 -5.00
C PRO A 15 -4.88 3.47 -4.43
N LEU A 16 -3.57 3.52 -4.12
CA LEU A 16 -2.85 2.38 -3.54
C LEU A 16 -3.23 2.16 -2.07
N ILE A 17 -3.46 3.25 -1.35
CA ILE A 17 -3.96 3.22 0.03
C ILE A 17 -5.38 2.65 0.08
N GLN A 18 -6.27 3.07 -0.83
CA GLN A 18 -7.63 2.54 -0.92
C GLN A 18 -7.62 1.02 -1.18
N GLN A 19 -6.81 0.56 -2.14
CA GLN A 19 -6.67 -0.86 -2.43
C GLN A 19 -6.20 -1.67 -1.21
N ALA A 20 -5.22 -1.16 -0.46
CA ALA A 20 -4.74 -1.84 0.75
C ALA A 20 -5.84 -1.93 1.83
N PHE A 21 -6.64 -0.87 2.00
CA PHE A 21 -7.76 -0.88 2.95
C PHE A 21 -8.90 -1.80 2.52
N ASP A 22 -9.25 -1.82 1.23
CA ASP A 22 -10.29 -2.71 0.72
C ASP A 22 -9.86 -4.18 0.87
N ALA A 23 -8.61 -4.53 0.54
CA ALA A 23 -8.09 -5.88 0.76
C ALA A 23 -8.10 -6.29 2.24
N MET A 24 -7.79 -5.37 3.16
CA MET A 24 -7.89 -5.65 4.60
C MET A 24 -9.34 -5.85 5.04
N ARG A 25 -10.28 -5.08 4.49
CA ARG A 25 -11.71 -5.26 4.76
C ARG A 25 -12.18 -6.63 4.28
N GLU A 26 -11.81 -7.03 3.07
CA GLU A 26 -12.15 -8.35 2.51
C GLU A 26 -11.57 -9.49 3.36
N TYR A 27 -10.32 -9.37 3.79
CA TYR A 27 -9.70 -10.33 4.71
C TYR A 27 -10.50 -10.48 6.01
N HIS A 28 -10.84 -9.39 6.68
CA HIS A 28 -11.63 -9.45 7.92
C HIS A 28 -13.03 -10.03 7.69
N GLN A 29 -13.70 -9.65 6.59
CA GLN A 29 -14.99 -10.23 6.23
C GLN A 29 -14.91 -11.74 6.00
N ALA A 30 -13.83 -12.23 5.38
CA ALA A 30 -13.62 -13.66 5.18
C ALA A 30 -13.41 -14.40 6.52
N GLN A 31 -12.70 -13.77 7.47
CA GLN A 31 -12.56 -14.31 8.83
C GLN A 31 -13.90 -14.36 9.56
N ASP A 32 -14.67 -13.27 9.53
CA ASP A 32 -15.96 -13.16 10.21
C ASP A 32 -17.01 -14.15 9.65
N ASN A 33 -16.93 -14.45 8.35
CA ASN A 33 -17.81 -15.40 7.68
C ASN A 33 -17.33 -16.86 7.79
N CYS A 34 -16.24 -17.13 8.52
CA CYS A 34 -15.62 -18.45 8.59
C CYS A 34 -15.35 -19.06 7.19
N ALA A 35 -14.88 -18.24 6.26
CA ALA A 35 -14.50 -18.66 4.92
C ALA A 35 -13.39 -19.74 4.97
N PRO A 36 -13.18 -20.50 3.87
CA PRO A 36 -12.13 -21.51 3.81
C PRO A 36 -10.75 -20.92 4.17
N PRO A 37 -9.91 -21.65 4.94
CA PRO A 37 -8.59 -21.15 5.36
C PRO A 37 -7.70 -20.71 4.19
N GLU A 38 -7.81 -21.36 3.03
CA GLU A 38 -7.06 -21.02 1.83
C GLU A 38 -7.46 -19.65 1.27
N GLU A 39 -8.74 -19.29 1.37
CA GLU A 39 -9.26 -18.00 0.92
C GLU A 39 -8.84 -16.88 1.88
N VAL A 40 -8.94 -17.12 3.18
CA VAL A 40 -8.48 -16.19 4.22
C VAL A 40 -6.99 -15.91 4.08
N GLU A 41 -6.17 -16.95 3.86
CA GLU A 41 -4.73 -16.81 3.68
C GLU A 41 -4.38 -16.05 2.39
N ARG A 42 -5.10 -16.30 1.29
CA ARG A 42 -4.92 -15.55 0.05
C ARG A 42 -5.20 -14.06 0.24
N LEU A 43 -6.28 -13.73 0.95
CA LEU A 43 -6.66 -12.33 1.25
C LEU A 43 -5.65 -11.67 2.19
N ARG A 44 -5.12 -12.41 3.18
CA ARG A 44 -4.04 -11.94 4.06
C ARG A 44 -2.81 -11.55 3.25
N LEU A 45 -2.32 -12.44 2.40
CA LEU A 45 -1.13 -12.20 1.57
C LEU A 45 -1.35 -11.01 0.61
N LEU A 46 -2.55 -10.89 0.04
CA LEU A 46 -2.90 -9.75 -0.81
C LEU A 46 -2.84 -8.44 -0.04
N ALA A 47 -3.50 -8.36 1.13
CA ALA A 47 -3.48 -7.18 1.98
C ALA A 47 -2.04 -6.81 2.38
N GLU A 48 -1.24 -7.77 2.84
CA GLU A 48 0.17 -7.56 3.21
C GLU A 48 1.01 -7.02 2.05
N SER A 49 0.84 -7.59 0.85
CA SER A 49 1.55 -7.13 -0.34
C SER A 49 1.20 -5.67 -0.71
N LEU A 50 -0.07 -5.29 -0.54
CA LEU A 50 -0.53 -3.93 -0.82
C LEU A 50 -0.02 -2.94 0.23
N PHE A 51 0.03 -3.32 1.50
CA PHE A 51 0.65 -2.47 2.54
C PHE A 51 2.15 -2.28 2.33
N GLN A 52 2.85 -3.31 1.84
CA GLN A 52 4.24 -3.19 1.45
C GLN A 52 4.39 -2.19 0.30
N ALA A 53 3.57 -2.30 -0.74
CA ALA A 53 3.59 -1.37 -1.87
C ALA A 53 3.29 0.09 -1.45
N VAL A 54 2.34 0.32 -0.53
CA VAL A 54 2.06 1.65 0.04
C VAL A 54 3.30 2.21 0.75
N SER A 55 3.95 1.39 1.58
CA SER A 55 5.13 1.79 2.35
C SER A 55 6.29 2.15 1.42
N ASP A 56 6.54 1.32 0.41
CA ASP A 56 7.57 1.54 -0.60
C ASP A 56 7.33 2.83 -1.40
N TYR A 57 6.09 3.10 -1.77
CA TYR A 57 5.71 4.33 -2.45
C TYR A 57 5.96 5.56 -1.58
N GLN A 58 5.49 5.55 -0.33
CA GLN A 58 5.68 6.66 0.60
C GLN A 58 7.16 6.93 0.86
N LEU A 59 7.97 5.88 1.02
CA LEU A 59 9.42 6.01 1.16
C LEU A 59 10.05 6.66 -0.08
N ARG A 60 9.64 6.27 -1.29
CA ARG A 60 10.12 6.90 -2.54
C ARG A 60 9.74 8.37 -2.63
N VAL A 61 8.51 8.73 -2.26
CA VAL A 61 8.07 10.14 -2.21
C VAL A 61 8.96 10.92 -1.22
N ILE A 62 9.18 10.39 -0.01
CA ILE A 62 10.02 11.02 1.03
C ILE A 62 11.48 11.13 0.59
N ALA A 63 12.04 10.11 -0.06
CA ALA A 63 13.41 10.13 -0.53
C ALA A 63 13.61 11.19 -1.63
N LYS A 64 12.68 11.25 -2.59
CA LYS A 64 12.67 12.29 -3.63
C LYS A 64 12.57 13.69 -3.03
N LEU A 65 11.78 13.87 -1.97
CA LEU A 65 11.71 15.14 -1.23
C LEU A 65 13.04 15.52 -0.59
N ARG A 66 13.76 14.54 -0.03
CA ARG A 66 15.03 14.75 0.65
C ARG A 66 16.24 14.82 -0.31
N GLY A 67 16.02 14.69 -1.63
CA GLY A 67 17.10 14.61 -2.61
C GLY A 67 17.96 13.34 -2.47
N LYS A 68 17.44 12.28 -1.84
CA LYS A 68 18.13 11.01 -1.64
C LYS A 68 17.66 9.99 -2.68
N ALA A 69 18.58 9.30 -3.33
CA ALA A 69 18.26 8.11 -4.10
C ALA A 69 18.05 6.94 -3.13
N LEU A 70 16.90 6.26 -3.20
CA LEU A 70 16.72 4.97 -2.52
C LEU A 70 17.31 3.86 -3.42
N PRO A 71 17.95 2.83 -2.83
CA PRO A 71 18.32 1.64 -3.59
C PRO A 71 17.07 0.98 -4.19
N PRO A 72 17.21 0.26 -5.32
CA PRO A 72 16.11 -0.53 -5.88
C PRO A 72 15.66 -1.58 -4.87
N LEU A 73 14.35 -1.70 -4.69
CA LEU A 73 13.75 -2.73 -3.84
C LEU A 73 13.75 -4.06 -4.62
N HIS A 74 14.15 -5.13 -3.92
CA HIS A 74 14.33 -6.49 -4.43
C HIS A 74 13.02 -7.14 -4.86
#